data_AF-H8XAV1-F1
#
_entry.id   AF-H8XAV1-F1
#
_cell.length_a   1.000
_cell.length_b   1.000
_cell.length_c   1.000
_cell.angle_alpha   90.00
_cell.angle_beta   90.00
_cell.angle_gamma   90.00
#
_symmetry.space_group_name_H-M   'P 1'
#
loop_
_entity.id
_entity.type
_entity.pdbx_description
1 polymer ?
#
loop_
_entity_poly.entity_id
_entity_poly.type
_entity_poly.pdbx_seq_one_letter_code
_entity_poly.pdbx_strand_id
1 'polypeptide(L)'
;MSSSSFTQIRSQALNLEKQTESLLARFSQFQNQLSQSLESTPDEESIKQQIIDTLSKRDATIAKLNRISESSTTELSTSKLQQITRHEQNLQDHKNSFQRIDSILIEERNRNNLLFTVQSDISNHKRRNTPANALDTDPDSYILEESQRADNVNSIADRLLQSAYNTRDELINQRQYLQNAQSTILGTIQSVPGINVLISKINSRRKRDTLILATVIAVCILLLFFV
;
A
#
# COMPACT_ATOMS: atom_id res chain seq x y z
N MET A 1 11.41 36.62 4.55
CA MET A 1 10.72 35.33 4.86
C MET A 1 10.62 34.56 3.57
N SER A 2 11.44 33.53 3.41
CA SER A 2 11.56 32.74 2.18
C SER A 2 10.27 31.98 1.95
N SER A 3 9.51 32.38 0.92
CA SER A 3 8.38 31.64 0.39
C SER A 3 8.88 30.24 0.00
N SER A 4 8.63 29.25 0.86
CA SER A 4 8.89 27.84 0.55
C SER A 4 8.23 27.51 -0.78
N SER A 5 9.06 27.14 -1.76
CA SER A 5 8.60 26.94 -3.14
C SER A 5 7.59 25.80 -3.16
N PHE A 6 6.53 25.92 -3.96
CA PHE A 6 5.51 24.88 -4.16
C PHE A 6 6.14 23.49 -4.37
N THR A 7 7.26 23.44 -5.10
CA THR A 7 8.04 22.23 -5.35
C THR A 7 8.62 21.60 -4.08
N GLN A 8 9.07 22.39 -3.11
CA GLN A 8 9.64 21.91 -1.84
C GLN A 8 8.57 21.34 -0.92
N ILE A 9 7.41 21.98 -0.82
CA ILE A 9 6.31 21.47 0.00
C ILE A 9 5.71 20.22 -0.66
N ARG A 10 5.67 20.17 -1.99
CA ARG A 10 5.29 18.96 -2.74
C ARG A 10 6.23 17.79 -2.48
N SER A 11 7.54 17.99 -2.52
CA SER A 11 8.49 16.91 -2.22
C SER A 11 8.37 16.45 -0.76
N GLN A 12 8.11 17.36 0.16
CA GLN A 12 7.80 17.03 1.55
C GLN A 12 6.52 16.19 1.67
N ALA A 13 5.43 16.56 0.98
CA ALA A 13 4.19 15.80 0.96
C ALA A 13 4.40 14.38 0.42
N LEU A 14 5.17 14.21 -0.67
CA LEU A 14 5.51 12.90 -1.24
C LEU A 14 6.35 12.04 -0.30
N ASN A 15 7.28 12.63 0.46
CA ASN A 15 8.08 11.88 1.44
C ASN A 15 7.20 11.40 2.60
N LEU A 16 6.29 12.24 3.08
CA LEU A 16 5.33 11.86 4.12
C LEU A 16 4.35 10.79 3.63
N GLU A 17 3.96 10.84 2.36
CA GLU A 17 3.13 9.82 1.70
C GLU A 17 3.82 8.44 1.72
N LYS A 18 5.06 8.37 1.24
CA LYS A 18 5.87 7.13 1.30
C LYS A 18 6.08 6.63 2.73
N GLN A 19 6.31 7.54 3.67
CA GLN A 19 6.44 7.18 5.08
C GLN A 19 5.13 6.58 5.63
N THR A 20 3.98 7.15 5.25
CA THR A 20 2.67 6.61 5.64
C THR A 20 2.45 5.23 5.06
N GLU A 21 2.76 5.01 3.78
CA GLU A 21 2.66 3.69 3.13
C GLU A 21 3.52 2.64 3.83
N SER A 22 4.77 2.98 4.17
CA SER A 22 5.65 2.09 4.92
C SER A 22 5.11 1.77 6.32
N LEU A 23 4.52 2.75 7.01
CA LEU A 23 3.96 2.55 8.34
C LEU A 23 2.69 1.71 8.29
N LEU A 24 1.81 1.95 7.31
CA LEU A 24 0.61 1.15 7.08
C LEU A 24 0.94 -0.29 6.70
N ALA A 25 1.98 -0.52 5.89
CA ALA A 25 2.45 -1.87 5.56
C ALA A 25 2.99 -2.61 6.78
N ARG A 26 3.65 -1.91 7.72
CA ARG A 26 4.04 -2.51 9.01
C ARG A 26 2.82 -2.75 9.89
N PHE A 27 1.86 -1.84 9.89
CA PHE A 27 0.62 -1.97 10.65
C PHE A 27 -0.21 -3.18 10.20
N SER A 28 -0.30 -3.44 8.90
CA SER A 28 -0.96 -4.64 8.36
C SER A 28 -0.19 -5.94 8.64
N GLN A 29 1.13 -5.90 8.85
CA GLN A 29 1.86 -7.10 9.31
C GLN A 29 1.43 -7.54 10.71
N PHE A 30 1.08 -6.60 11.60
CA PHE A 30 0.53 -6.96 12.92
C PHE A 30 -0.81 -7.66 12.82
N GLN A 31 -1.62 -7.39 11.78
CA GLN A 31 -2.86 -8.14 11.53
C GLN A 31 -2.57 -9.63 11.30
N ASN A 32 -1.52 -9.97 10.55
CA ASN A 32 -1.12 -11.35 10.32
C ASN A 32 -0.54 -12.00 11.59
N GLN A 33 0.22 -11.22 12.37
CA GLN A 33 0.82 -11.67 13.63
C GLN A 33 -0.18 -11.79 14.79
N LEU A 34 -1.35 -11.13 14.72
CA LEU A 34 -2.41 -11.23 15.73
C LEU A 34 -2.96 -12.66 15.85
N SER A 35 -2.77 -13.49 14.83
CA SER A 35 -3.04 -14.94 14.88
C SER A 35 -2.19 -15.67 15.94
N GLN A 36 -1.09 -15.06 16.41
CA GLN A 36 -0.05 -15.69 17.22
C GLN A 36 0.11 -15.07 18.63
N SER A 37 -0.34 -13.82 18.86
CA SER A 37 -0.31 -13.18 20.19
C SER A 37 -1.58 -12.36 20.46
N LEU A 38 -2.22 -12.59 21.61
CA LEU A 38 -3.47 -11.94 22.01
C LEU A 38 -3.30 -10.50 22.54
N GLU A 39 -2.11 -10.14 23.01
CA GLU A 39 -1.87 -8.83 23.63
C GLU A 39 -1.43 -7.78 22.60
N SER A 40 -1.88 -6.54 22.81
CA SER A 40 -1.33 -5.37 22.14
C SER A 40 0.15 -5.26 22.49
N THR A 41 1.02 -5.54 21.53
CA THR A 41 2.45 -5.23 21.69
C THR A 41 2.60 -3.72 21.84
N PRO A 42 3.42 -3.22 22.78
CA PRO A 42 3.65 -1.77 22.95
C PRO A 42 4.18 -1.12 21.67
N ASP A 43 4.83 -1.90 20.81
CA ASP A 43 5.28 -1.49 19.48
C ASP A 43 4.11 -1.13 18.56
N GLU A 44 2.97 -1.83 18.63
CA GLU A 44 1.80 -1.57 17.81
C GLU A 44 1.16 -0.22 18.16
N GLU A 45 0.99 0.07 19.45
CA GLU A 45 0.44 1.34 19.91
C GLU A 45 1.35 2.51 19.53
N SER A 46 2.68 2.30 19.60
CA SER A 46 3.66 3.28 19.14
C SER A 46 3.55 3.56 17.63
N ILE A 47 3.33 2.53 16.82
CA ILE A 47 3.19 2.64 15.36
C ILE A 47 1.85 3.30 15.01
N LYS A 48 0.78 2.94 15.70
CA LYS A 48 -0.53 3.59 15.59
C LYS A 48 -0.42 5.09 15.84
N GLN A 49 0.26 5.48 16.92
CA GLN A 49 0.47 6.89 17.24
C GLN A 49 1.32 7.61 16.19
N GLN A 50 2.37 6.95 15.67
CA GLN A 50 3.20 7.48 14.59
C GLN A 50 2.41 7.67 13.28
N ILE A 51 1.48 6.76 12.96
CA ILE A 51 0.59 6.90 11.79
C ILE A 51 -0.31 8.11 11.95
N ILE A 52 -0.95 8.26 13.12
CA ILE A 52 -1.85 9.40 13.40
C ILE A 52 -1.09 10.74 13.30
N ASP A 53 0.10 10.83 13.90
CA ASP A 53 0.94 12.04 13.82
C ASP A 53 1.38 12.33 12.38
N THR A 54 1.78 11.30 11.62
CA THR A 54 2.17 11.46 10.22
C THR A 54 1.00 11.90 9.34
N LEU A 55 -0.21 11.35 9.55
CA LEU A 55 -1.43 11.77 8.86
C LEU A 55 -1.78 13.23 9.18
N SER A 56 -1.69 13.63 10.45
CA SER A 56 -1.91 15.04 10.86
C SER A 56 -0.90 15.99 10.21
N LYS A 57 0.38 15.60 10.17
CA LYS A 57 1.43 16.36 9.46
C LYS A 57 1.14 16.47 7.96
N ARG A 58 0.59 15.43 7.33
CA ARG A 58 0.16 15.47 5.92
C ARG A 58 -1.02 16.41 5.71
N ASP A 59 -2.05 16.38 6.55
CA ASP A 59 -3.16 17.34 6.52
C ASP A 59 -2.66 18.78 6.56
N ALA A 60 -1.75 19.09 7.51
CA ALA A 60 -1.17 20.42 7.64
C ALA A 60 -0.34 20.83 6.42
N THR A 61 0.35 19.88 5.77
CA THR A 61 1.17 20.12 4.58
C THR A 61 0.30 20.37 3.35
N ILE A 62 -0.80 19.62 3.20
CA ILE A 62 -1.78 19.81 2.12
C ILE A 62 -2.52 21.14 2.29
N ALA A 63 -2.90 21.51 3.52
CA ALA A 63 -3.47 22.83 3.80
C ALA A 63 -2.51 23.99 3.43
N LYS A 64 -1.20 23.82 3.64
CA LYS A 64 -0.17 24.77 3.19
C LYS A 64 -0.06 24.82 1.66
N LEU A 65 -0.14 23.67 0.97
CA LEU A 65 -0.16 23.60 -0.49
C LEU A 65 -1.37 24.33 -1.08
N ASN A 66 -2.56 24.14 -0.50
CA ASN A 66 -3.79 24.85 -0.90
C ASN A 66 -3.63 26.36 -0.75
N ARG A 67 -3.16 26.85 0.39
CA ARG A 67 -2.93 28.30 0.62
C ARG A 67 -1.94 28.92 -0.37
N ILE A 68 -0.85 28.22 -0.67
CA ILE A 68 0.14 28.70 -1.65
C ILE A 68 -0.44 28.72 -3.06
N SER A 69 -1.27 27.73 -3.39
CA SER A 69 -1.99 27.65 -4.66
C SER A 69 -2.98 28.81 -4.81
N GLU A 70 -3.78 29.11 -3.78
CA GLU A 70 -4.73 30.23 -3.76
C GLU A 70 -4.04 31.60 -3.81
N SER A 71 -2.90 31.76 -3.13
CA SER A 71 -2.13 33.01 -3.13
C SER A 71 -1.39 33.30 -4.46
N SER A 72 -1.20 32.27 -5.29
CA SER A 72 -0.56 32.40 -6.60
C SER A 72 -1.61 32.82 -7.64
N THR A 73 -1.95 34.10 -7.67
CA THR A 73 -2.96 34.71 -8.58
C THR A 73 -2.60 34.69 -10.06
N THR A 74 -1.41 34.20 -10.43
CA THR A 74 -0.97 34.08 -11.83
C THR A 74 -1.32 32.69 -12.36
N GLU A 75 -2.45 32.61 -13.08
CA GLU A 75 -2.97 31.43 -13.79
C GLU A 75 -2.75 30.10 -13.03
N LEU A 76 -3.75 29.73 -12.22
CA LEU A 76 -3.83 28.44 -11.57
C LEU A 76 -3.77 27.33 -12.64
N SER A 77 -2.57 26.86 -12.94
CA SER A 77 -2.36 25.80 -13.92
C SER A 77 -3.22 24.62 -13.46
N THR A 78 -4.19 24.22 -14.28
CA THR A 78 -5.14 23.14 -14.00
C THR A 78 -4.44 21.87 -13.50
N SER A 79 -3.22 21.64 -13.99
CA SER A 79 -2.31 20.58 -13.53
C SER A 79 -1.92 20.66 -12.04
N LYS A 80 -1.72 21.85 -11.47
CA LYS A 80 -1.40 22.03 -10.04
C LYS A 80 -2.61 21.74 -9.16
N LEU A 81 -3.80 22.19 -9.57
CA LEU A 81 -5.04 21.90 -8.84
C LEU A 81 -5.33 20.40 -8.84
N GLN A 82 -5.21 19.73 -10.00
CA GLN A 82 -5.34 18.27 -10.09
C GLN A 82 -4.34 17.52 -9.20
N GLN A 83 -3.10 18.02 -9.07
CA GLN A 83 -2.10 17.42 -8.19
C GLN A 83 -2.49 17.52 -6.71
N ILE A 84 -3.01 18.68 -6.27
CA ILE A 84 -3.48 18.86 -4.90
C ILE A 84 -4.66 17.93 -4.62
N THR A 85 -5.68 17.93 -5.49
CA THR A 85 -6.83 17.02 -5.35
C THR A 85 -6.40 15.56 -5.25
N ARG A 86 -5.37 15.16 -6.01
CA ARG A 86 -4.80 13.81 -5.91
C ARG A 86 -4.15 13.54 -4.54
N HIS A 87 -3.41 14.49 -3.98
CA HIS A 87 -2.84 14.34 -2.65
C HIS A 87 -3.91 14.27 -1.55
N GLU A 88 -5.02 15.01 -1.70
CA GLU A 88 -6.19 14.93 -0.81
C GLU A 88 -6.89 13.58 -0.90
N GLN A 89 -7.15 13.09 -2.13
CA GLN A 89 -7.72 11.76 -2.36
C GLN A 89 -6.84 10.67 -1.73
N ASN A 90 -5.53 10.70 -1.99
CA ASN A 90 -4.64 9.69 -1.45
C ASN A 90 -4.52 9.79 0.09
N LEU A 91 -4.67 10.97 0.68
CA LEU A 91 -4.73 11.10 2.12
C LEU A 91 -6.01 10.47 2.69
N GLN A 92 -7.15 10.70 2.06
CA GLN A 92 -8.43 10.11 2.46
C GLN A 92 -8.40 8.59 2.33
N ASP A 93 -7.83 8.05 1.25
CA ASP A 93 -7.68 6.61 1.04
C ASP A 93 -6.80 5.96 2.11
N HIS A 94 -5.70 6.62 2.49
CA HIS A 94 -4.84 6.17 3.59
C HIS A 94 -5.55 6.22 4.95
N LYS A 95 -6.37 7.25 5.22
CA LYS A 95 -7.17 7.34 6.46
C LYS A 95 -8.20 6.21 6.53
N ASN A 96 -8.91 5.97 5.44
CA ASN A 96 -9.91 4.89 5.35
C ASN A 96 -9.22 3.52 5.52
N SER A 97 -8.08 3.31 4.87
CA SER A 97 -7.28 2.08 5.01
C SER A 97 -6.83 1.85 6.45
N PHE A 98 -6.33 2.90 7.12
CA PHE A 98 -5.95 2.84 8.53
C PHE A 98 -7.12 2.45 9.43
N GLN A 99 -8.27 3.14 9.30
CA GLN A 99 -9.48 2.84 10.08
C GLN A 99 -9.97 1.41 9.86
N ARG A 100 -9.88 0.92 8.62
CA ARG A 100 -10.26 -0.45 8.27
C ARG A 100 -9.37 -1.47 8.97
N ILE A 101 -8.05 -1.30 8.90
CA ILE A 101 -7.10 -2.20 9.55
C ILE A 101 -7.30 -2.16 11.07
N ASP A 102 -7.47 -0.98 11.67
CA ASP A 102 -7.70 -0.83 13.11
C ASP A 102 -9.00 -1.50 13.56
N SER A 103 -10.09 -1.36 12.79
CA SER A 103 -11.36 -2.01 13.09
C SER A 103 -11.26 -3.53 13.04
N ILE A 104 -10.58 -4.08 12.03
CA ILE A 104 -10.36 -5.53 11.92
C ILE A 104 -9.54 -6.04 13.10
N LEU A 105 -8.52 -5.28 13.51
CA LEU A 105 -7.66 -5.64 14.62
C LEU A 105 -8.40 -5.66 15.96
N ILE A 106 -9.26 -4.66 16.19
CA ILE A 106 -10.13 -4.60 17.37
C ILE A 106 -11.15 -5.74 17.35
N GLU A 107 -11.76 -6.03 16.20
CA GLU A 107 -12.72 -7.12 16.05
C GLU A 107 -12.08 -8.47 16.35
N GLU A 108 -10.91 -8.78 15.78
CA GLU A 108 -10.20 -10.03 16.04
C GLU A 108 -9.77 -10.16 17.51
N ARG A 109 -9.35 -9.06 18.15
CA ARG A 109 -9.06 -9.05 19.59
C ARG A 109 -10.28 -9.34 20.43
N ASN A 110 -11.39 -8.65 20.17
CA ASN A 110 -12.64 -8.88 20.89
C ASN A 110 -13.11 -10.32 20.72
N ARG A 111 -13.01 -10.85 19.49
CA ARG A 111 -13.36 -12.23 19.18
C ARG A 111 -12.46 -13.23 19.92
N ASN A 112 -11.15 -12.99 19.97
CA ASN A 112 -10.21 -13.84 20.70
C ASN A 112 -10.39 -13.75 22.23
N ASN A 113 -10.70 -12.58 22.78
CA ASN A 113 -11.03 -12.41 24.20
C ASN A 113 -12.31 -13.15 24.59
N LEU A 114 -13.33 -13.12 23.73
CA LEU A 114 -14.57 -13.89 23.91
C LEU A 114 -14.29 -15.39 23.85
N LEU A 115 -13.51 -15.86 22.87
CA LEU A 115 -13.14 -17.27 22.76
C LEU A 115 -12.32 -17.76 23.96
N PHE A 116 -11.37 -16.96 24.44
CA PHE A 116 -10.59 -17.29 25.64
C PHE A 116 -11.49 -17.38 26.88
N THR A 117 -12.41 -16.43 27.05
CA THR A 117 -13.38 -16.43 28.16
C THR A 117 -14.26 -17.67 28.11
N VAL A 118 -14.82 -17.98 26.94
CA VAL A 118 -15.66 -19.17 26.73
C VAL A 118 -14.88 -20.46 26.94
N GLN A 119 -13.65 -20.58 26.42
CA GLN A 119 -12.80 -21.75 26.65
C GLN A 119 -12.44 -21.91 28.13
N SER A 120 -12.16 -20.81 28.84
CA SER A 120 -11.89 -20.83 30.28
C SER A 120 -13.12 -21.29 31.08
N ASP A 121 -14.32 -20.84 30.70
CA ASP A 121 -15.56 -21.24 31.37
C ASP A 121 -15.91 -22.71 31.06
N ILE A 122 -15.78 -23.14 29.80
CA ILE A 122 -15.98 -24.54 29.39
C ILE A 122 -15.00 -25.47 30.11
N SER A 123 -13.72 -25.11 30.19
CA SER A 123 -12.71 -25.92 30.87
C SER A 123 -12.94 -25.96 32.39
N ASN A 124 -13.35 -24.84 33.00
CA ASN A 124 -13.73 -24.79 34.41
C ASN A 124 -15.00 -25.61 34.68
N HIS A 125 -15.99 -25.55 33.80
CA HIS A 125 -17.21 -26.33 33.90
C HIS A 125 -16.92 -27.84 33.73
N LYS A 126 -16.05 -28.21 32.78
CA LYS A 126 -15.55 -29.58 32.60
C LYS A 126 -14.83 -30.02 33.87
N ARG A 127 -13.90 -29.24 34.44
CA ARG A 127 -13.23 -29.60 35.70
C ARG A 127 -14.17 -29.70 36.91
N ARG A 128 -15.26 -28.93 36.95
CA ARG A 128 -16.22 -28.94 38.05
C ARG A 128 -17.24 -30.08 37.95
N ASN A 129 -17.61 -30.48 36.74
CA ASN A 129 -18.59 -31.55 36.50
C ASN A 129 -17.97 -32.93 36.25
N THR A 130 -16.67 -33.03 35.97
CA THR A 130 -16.01 -34.33 35.76
C THR A 130 -15.26 -34.73 37.05
N PRO A 131 -15.72 -35.75 37.81
CA PRO A 131 -14.98 -36.24 38.97
C PRO A 131 -13.64 -36.85 38.53
N ALA A 132 -12.59 -36.64 39.31
CA ALA A 132 -11.20 -36.98 39.01
C ALA A 132 -10.90 -38.46 38.66
N ASN A 133 -11.90 -39.35 38.75
CA ASN A 133 -11.80 -40.78 38.46
C ASN A 133 -12.49 -41.23 37.15
N ALA A 134 -13.10 -40.34 36.38
CA ALA A 134 -13.84 -40.70 35.15
C ALA A 134 -13.03 -40.47 33.86
N LEU A 135 -11.77 -40.02 33.95
CA LEU A 135 -10.96 -39.66 32.79
C LEU A 135 -10.47 -40.88 31.98
N ASP A 136 -10.62 -42.11 32.50
CA ASP A 136 -9.95 -43.29 31.93
C ASP A 136 -10.89 -44.29 31.21
N THR A 137 -12.22 -44.10 31.14
CA THR A 137 -13.09 -45.21 30.62
C THR A 137 -14.48 -44.82 30.09
N ASP A 138 -14.72 -43.64 29.50
CA ASP A 138 -16.04 -43.37 28.90
C ASP A 138 -15.94 -43.06 27.38
N PRO A 139 -16.38 -43.98 26.50
CA PRO A 139 -16.41 -43.78 25.04
C PRO A 139 -17.15 -42.50 24.61
N ASP A 140 -18.17 -42.11 25.37
CA ASP A 140 -18.95 -40.90 25.10
C ASP A 140 -18.11 -39.63 25.28
N SER A 141 -17.14 -39.62 26.20
CA SER A 141 -16.23 -38.48 26.40
C SER A 141 -15.27 -38.30 25.23
N TYR A 142 -14.80 -39.41 24.64
CA TYR A 142 -13.94 -39.40 23.45
C TYR A 142 -14.71 -38.93 22.22
N ILE A 143 -15.95 -39.40 22.02
CA ILE A 143 -16.81 -38.98 20.92
C ILE A 143 -17.13 -37.48 21.00
N LEU A 144 -17.38 -36.96 22.20
CA LEU A 144 -17.65 -35.53 22.41
C LEU A 144 -16.39 -34.67 22.16
N GLU A 145 -15.21 -35.17 22.52
CA GLU A 145 -13.95 -34.49 22.22
C GLU A 145 -13.66 -34.50 20.71
N GLU A 146 -13.95 -35.61 20.02
CA GLU A 146 -13.83 -35.70 18.57
C GLU A 146 -14.82 -34.79 17.85
N SER A 147 -16.05 -34.65 18.34
CA SER A 147 -17.02 -33.71 17.78
C SER A 147 -16.58 -32.26 17.98
N GLN A 148 -16.08 -31.89 19.16
CA GLN A 148 -15.51 -30.56 19.41
C GLN A 148 -14.29 -30.27 18.54
N ARG A 149 -13.44 -31.28 18.30
CA ARG A 149 -12.30 -31.15 17.40
C ARG A 149 -12.75 -30.95 15.95
N ALA A 150 -13.78 -31.68 15.51
CA ALA A 150 -14.38 -31.53 14.18
C ALA A 150 -15.01 -30.14 13.99
N ASP A 151 -15.76 -29.64 14.97
CA ASP A 151 -16.35 -28.30 14.93
C ASP A 151 -15.28 -27.20 14.87
N ASN A 152 -14.20 -27.34 15.65
CA ASN A 152 -13.07 -26.43 15.58
C ASN A 152 -12.41 -26.43 14.21
N VAL A 153 -12.18 -27.62 13.62
CA VAL A 153 -11.62 -27.76 12.26
C VAL A 153 -12.55 -27.13 11.22
N ASN A 154 -13.86 -27.33 11.35
CA ASN A 154 -14.84 -26.73 10.45
C ASN A 154 -14.80 -25.19 10.51
N SER A 155 -14.73 -24.62 11.72
CA SER A 155 -14.58 -23.17 11.90
C SER A 155 -13.28 -22.61 11.32
N ILE A 156 -12.18 -23.40 11.33
CA ILE A 156 -10.90 -23.03 10.72
C ILE A 156 -11.00 -23.08 9.20
N ALA A 157 -11.66 -24.09 8.65
CA ALA A 157 -11.89 -24.21 7.22
C ALA A 157 -12.72 -23.02 6.70
N ASP A 158 -13.79 -22.64 7.38
CA ASP A 158 -14.62 -21.48 7.02
C ASP A 158 -13.81 -20.17 7.00
N ARG A 159 -12.91 -19.98 7.99
CA ARG A 159 -12.00 -18.81 8.00
C ARG A 159 -11.03 -18.82 6.85
N LEU A 160 -10.49 -19.98 6.50
CA LEU A 160 -9.55 -20.10 5.39
C LEU A 160 -10.25 -19.80 4.06
N LEU A 161 -11.51 -20.24 3.91
CA LEU A 161 -12.37 -19.88 2.79
C LEU A 161 -12.64 -18.37 2.75
N GLN A 162 -13.02 -17.77 3.88
CA GLN A 162 -13.31 -16.34 3.94
C GLN A 162 -12.07 -15.47 3.68
N SER A 163 -10.92 -15.87 4.21
CA SER A 163 -9.62 -15.25 3.90
C SER A 163 -9.25 -15.40 2.42
N ALA A 164 -9.54 -16.55 1.80
CA ALA A 164 -9.32 -16.76 0.37
C ALA A 164 -10.26 -15.89 -0.49
N TYR A 165 -11.52 -15.74 -0.11
CA TYR A 165 -12.46 -14.82 -0.79
C TYR A 165 -12.02 -13.36 -0.67
N ASN A 166 -11.61 -12.91 0.51
CA ASN A 166 -11.08 -11.56 0.71
C ASN A 166 -9.82 -11.32 -0.14
N THR A 167 -8.91 -12.29 -0.19
CA THR A 167 -7.69 -12.20 -1.02
C THR A 167 -8.02 -12.17 -2.51
N ARG A 168 -9.01 -12.97 -2.95
CA ARG A 168 -9.49 -12.94 -4.33
C ARG A 168 -10.04 -11.55 -4.69
N ASP A 169 -10.85 -10.96 -3.83
CA ASP A 169 -11.45 -9.65 -4.10
C ASP A 169 -10.40 -8.53 -4.06
N GLU A 170 -9.41 -8.61 -3.16
CA GLU A 170 -8.24 -7.72 -3.15
C GLU A 170 -7.45 -7.82 -4.47
N LEU A 171 -7.21 -9.03 -4.98
CA LEU A 171 -6.52 -9.26 -6.26
C LEU A 171 -7.34 -8.76 -7.46
N ILE A 172 -8.67 -8.90 -7.43
CA ILE A 172 -9.56 -8.37 -8.47
C ILE A 172 -9.51 -6.84 -8.46
N ASN A 173 -9.58 -6.22 -7.27
CA ASN A 173 -9.46 -4.76 -7.13
C ASN A 173 -8.07 -4.28 -7.61
N GLN A 174 -6.99 -4.96 -7.23
CA GLN A 174 -5.63 -4.66 -7.73
C GLN A 174 -5.51 -4.81 -9.26
N ARG A 175 -6.18 -5.80 -9.86
CA ARG A 175 -6.23 -5.96 -11.33
C ARG A 175 -6.88 -4.76 -12.00
N GLN A 176 -7.94 -4.20 -11.42
CA GLN A 176 -8.58 -2.98 -11.93
C GLN A 176 -7.62 -1.77 -11.87
N TYR A 177 -6.82 -1.65 -10.80
CA TYR A 177 -5.74 -0.65 -10.73
C TYR A 177 -4.67 -0.85 -11.81
N LEU A 178 -4.23 -2.10 -12.07
CA LEU A 178 -3.26 -2.39 -13.12
C LEU A 178 -3.81 -2.12 -14.53
N GLN A 179 -5.08 -2.42 -14.78
CA GLN A 179 -5.74 -2.08 -16.04
C GLN A 179 -5.83 -0.56 -16.22
N ASN A 180 -6.18 0.20 -15.18
CA ASN A 180 -6.17 1.67 -15.22
C ASN A 180 -4.77 2.25 -15.41
N ALA A 181 -3.74 1.64 -14.79
CA ALA A 181 -2.35 2.00 -15.01
C ALA A 181 -1.90 1.70 -16.45
N GLN A 182 -2.29 0.55 -17.01
CA GLN A 182 -2.04 0.20 -18.41
C GLN A 182 -2.72 1.21 -19.35
N SER A 183 -3.99 1.56 -19.12
CA SER A 183 -4.70 2.58 -19.91
C SER A 183 -4.06 3.97 -19.80
N THR A 184 -3.54 4.35 -18.62
CA THR A 184 -2.80 5.60 -18.44
C THR A 184 -1.46 5.57 -19.18
N ILE A 185 -0.72 4.46 -19.12
CA ILE A 185 0.55 4.28 -19.84
C ILE A 185 0.32 4.29 -21.36
N LEU A 186 -0.69 3.54 -21.84
CA LEU A 186 -1.05 3.51 -23.26
C LEU A 186 -1.52 4.90 -23.73
N GLY A 187 -2.34 5.57 -22.92
CA GLY A 187 -2.78 6.95 -23.16
C GLY A 187 -1.62 7.93 -23.19
N THR A 188 -0.60 7.78 -22.34
CA THR A 188 0.61 8.62 -22.35
C THR A 188 1.49 8.32 -23.56
N ILE A 189 1.57 7.06 -24.01
CA ILE A 189 2.27 6.69 -25.25
C ILE A 189 1.57 7.27 -26.48
N GLN A 190 0.23 7.35 -26.46
CA GLN A 190 -0.56 7.94 -27.54
C GLN A 190 -0.64 9.48 -27.48
N SER A 191 -0.57 10.09 -26.28
CA SER A 191 -0.70 11.53 -26.07
C SER A 191 0.62 12.30 -26.10
N VAL A 192 1.75 11.65 -26.41
CA VAL A 192 2.99 12.37 -26.80
C VAL A 192 3.21 12.26 -28.32
N PRO A 193 2.37 12.92 -29.15
CA PRO A 193 2.66 13.08 -30.56
C PRO A 193 3.91 13.96 -30.68
N GLY A 194 5.06 13.36 -30.98
CA GLY A 194 6.30 14.11 -31.17
C GLY A 194 7.58 13.41 -30.69
N ILE A 195 7.50 12.38 -29.84
CA ILE A 195 8.70 11.60 -29.46
C ILE A 195 9.32 10.95 -30.70
N ASN A 196 8.51 10.44 -31.63
CA ASN A 196 9.02 9.86 -32.88
C ASN A 196 9.72 10.92 -33.76
N VAL A 197 9.24 12.17 -33.74
CA VAL A 197 9.86 13.28 -34.46
C VAL A 197 11.14 13.77 -33.78
N LEU A 198 11.19 13.79 -32.44
CA LEU A 198 12.37 14.17 -31.66
C LEU A 198 13.48 13.12 -31.77
N ILE A 199 13.13 11.83 -31.65
CA ILE A 199 14.05 10.70 -31.86
C ILE A 199 14.57 10.70 -33.31
N SER A 200 13.69 10.94 -34.30
CA SER A 200 14.09 11.06 -35.71
C SER A 200 15.01 12.27 -35.95
N LYS A 201 14.73 13.44 -35.35
CA LYS A 201 15.59 14.62 -35.43
C LYS A 201 16.96 14.41 -34.78
N ILE A 202 17.03 13.70 -33.65
CA ILE A 202 18.28 13.34 -32.98
C ILE A 202 19.11 12.38 -33.83
N ASN A 203 18.49 11.37 -34.42
CA ASN A 203 19.18 10.43 -35.31
C ASN A 203 19.65 11.11 -36.62
N SER A 204 18.84 12.01 -37.17
CA SER A 204 19.19 12.85 -38.33
C SER A 204 20.43 13.72 -38.10
N ARG A 205 20.53 14.38 -36.93
CA ARG A 205 21.71 15.18 -36.59
C ARG A 205 22.97 14.32 -36.49
N ARG A 206 22.90 13.19 -35.79
CA ARG A 206 24.04 12.27 -35.64
C ARG A 206 24.51 11.70 -36.98
N LYS A 207 23.60 11.37 -37.89
CA LYS A 207 23.96 10.89 -39.24
C LYS A 207 24.65 11.96 -40.11
N ARG A 208 24.25 13.23 -39.98
CA ARG A 208 24.90 14.33 -40.71
C ARG A 208 26.31 14.58 -40.22
N ASP A 209 26.53 14.55 -38.91
CA ASP A 209 27.86 14.76 -38.34
C ASP A 209 28.84 13.64 -38.75
N THR A 210 28.39 12.38 -38.75
CA THR A 210 29.20 11.26 -39.26
C THR A 210 29.53 11.38 -40.75
N LEU A 211 28.58 11.86 -41.57
CA LEU A 211 28.80 12.02 -43.01
C LEU A 211 29.83 13.12 -43.29
N ILE A 212 29.73 14.26 -42.58
CA ILE A 212 30.71 15.36 -42.69
C ILE A 212 32.10 14.90 -42.25
N LEU A 213 32.20 14.15 -41.14
CA LEU A 213 33.49 13.63 -40.67
C LEU A 213 34.10 12.65 -41.69
N ALA A 214 33.29 11.75 -42.25
CA ALA A 214 33.74 10.79 -43.25
C ALA A 214 34.22 11.47 -44.55
N THR A 215 33.52 12.51 -45.03
CA THR A 215 33.95 13.24 -46.23
C THR A 215 35.25 14.01 -46.00
N VAL A 216 35.42 14.65 -44.83
CA VAL A 216 36.67 15.35 -44.49
C VAL A 216 37.85 14.38 -44.45
N ILE A 217 37.68 13.20 -43.82
CA ILE A 217 38.71 12.17 -43.77
C ILE A 217 39.06 11.68 -45.19
N ALA A 218 38.05 11.39 -46.02
CA ALA A 218 38.27 10.94 -47.40
C ALA A 218 39.02 11.98 -48.25
N VAL A 219 38.68 13.27 -48.12
CA VAL A 219 39.36 14.37 -48.82
C VAL A 219 40.80 14.51 -48.35
N CYS A 220 41.06 14.42 -47.04
CA CYS A 220 42.42 14.44 -46.49
C CYS A 220 43.28 13.29 -47.04
N ILE A 221 42.73 12.08 -47.12
CA ILE A 221 43.45 10.91 -47.67
C ILE A 221 43.73 11.10 -49.16
N LEU A 222 42.78 11.61 -49.94
CA LEU A 222 42.98 11.87 -51.37
C LEU A 222 44.03 12.94 -51.63
N LEU A 223 44.02 14.03 -50.84
CA LEU A 223 45.05 15.06 -50.94
C LEU A 223 46.44 14.53 -50.60
N LEU A 224 46.56 13.70 -49.55
CA LEU A 224 47.84 13.08 -49.19
C LEU A 224 48.34 12.06 -50.22
N PHE A 225 47.43 11.45 -50.98
CA PHE A 225 47.80 10.51 -52.05
C PHE A 225 48.18 11.22 -53.34
N PHE A 226 47.60 12.40 -53.62
CA PHE A 226 47.81 13.14 -54.87
C PHE A 226 48.94 14.18 -54.77
N VAL A 227 49.30 14.61 -53.56
CA VAL A 227 50.51 15.39 -53.23
C VAL A 227 51.68 14.44 -53.02
#